data_AF-A0A7W0F8Z2-F1
#
_entry.id   AF-A0A7W0F8Z2-F1
#
_cell.length_a   1.000
_cell.length_b   1.000
_cell.length_c   1.000
_cell.angle_alpha   90.00
_cell.angle_beta   90.00
_cell.angle_gamma   90.00
#
_symmetry.space_group_name_H-M   'P 1'
#
loop_
_entity.id
_entity.type
_entity.pdbx_description
1 polymer ?
#
loop_
_entity_poly.entity_id
_entity_poly.type
_entity_poly.pdbx_seq_one_letter_code
_entity_poly.pdbx_strand_id
1 'polypeptide(L)'
;MTKKNSAKLGFSIAFAALLTSVYLTARSRQSKPKFIVGVRADNTEIMYDSGMKWSDRGVEKEALSIFGERGVSHYASGIKVSPSGSGSFEYALKNFLRGGKSGMVPCAVLYLSDNPGSSQCQDTPPLWSLYSPGEKAAAAGEFVSKTVKDFKSSGLKIKLYSIGCETDYGVCGVFADSFSSGDDARQSKNIQTGAFKIIKAAADAVRENDSGAKIMLSLSRWYDTKRCADYFSEAKKSGIDADYAGLSFYPWRCYENGVSSSTIKNFIKCAEIISAKSGLPVIVTGASYPYSSSRAPRMTEGESEAFPADVLYPISELGQRDWLIDMLAACYESPAIKGFFYSSPEDYTGQGPVRFAESPGVSPAKRGNDYALFSSTGDALAGMDAFKAFKEPVMSAFEYAEKAVSSASPENAAQLNALMDQARFLLRDGSIEEAKFKARLAEYKASE
;
A
#
# COMPACT_ATOMS: atom_id res chain seq x y z
N MET A 1 62.81 3.90 -35.83
CA MET A 1 61.33 3.91 -35.96
C MET A 1 60.85 2.50 -35.64
N THR A 2 59.97 2.16 -34.71
CA THR A 2 58.94 2.88 -33.94
C THR A 2 58.59 2.02 -32.70
N LYS A 3 59.36 2.13 -31.62
CA LYS A 3 59.12 1.44 -30.32
C LYS A 3 58.22 2.24 -29.35
N LYS A 4 57.56 3.32 -29.81
CA LYS A 4 56.87 4.31 -28.96
C LYS A 4 55.34 4.17 -28.87
N ASN A 5 54.71 3.26 -29.61
CA ASN A 5 53.24 3.17 -29.67
C ASN A 5 52.60 2.06 -28.82
N SER A 6 53.35 1.05 -28.38
CA SER A 6 52.78 -0.06 -27.57
C SER A 6 52.51 0.34 -26.11
N ALA A 7 53.33 1.24 -25.53
CA ALA A 7 53.16 1.67 -24.14
C ALA A 7 51.94 2.58 -23.92
N LYS A 8 51.60 3.45 -24.88
CA LYS A 8 50.41 4.33 -24.78
C LYS A 8 49.10 3.57 -24.97
N LEU A 9 49.08 2.53 -25.82
CA LEU A 9 47.88 1.73 -26.05
C LEU A 9 47.57 0.80 -24.87
N GLY A 10 48.60 0.19 -24.26
CA GLY A 10 48.44 -0.62 -23.05
C GLY A 10 47.96 0.18 -21.84
N PHE A 11 48.41 1.43 -21.69
CA PHE A 11 47.97 2.30 -20.59
C PHE A 11 46.51 2.76 -20.75
N SER A 12 46.06 3.09 -21.97
CA SER A 12 44.65 3.48 -22.21
C SER A 12 43.67 2.31 -22.06
N ILE A 13 44.06 1.09 -22.44
CA ILE A 13 43.19 -0.11 -22.28
C ILE A 13 43.11 -0.51 -20.80
N ALA A 14 44.23 -0.47 -20.07
CA ALA A 14 44.24 -0.74 -18.64
C ALA A 14 43.44 0.30 -17.84
N PHE A 15 43.52 1.58 -18.21
CA PHE A 15 42.76 2.66 -17.53
C PHE A 15 41.26 2.58 -17.83
N ALA A 16 40.86 2.25 -19.07
CA ALA A 16 39.46 2.01 -19.43
C ALA A 16 38.90 0.76 -18.72
N ALA A 17 39.65 -0.34 -18.64
CA ALA A 17 39.24 -1.54 -17.93
C ALA A 17 39.13 -1.29 -16.41
N LEU A 18 40.03 -0.49 -15.83
CA LEU A 18 39.98 -0.10 -14.41
C LEU A 18 38.79 0.81 -14.11
N LEU A 19 38.50 1.79 -14.96
CA LEU A 19 37.30 2.65 -14.83
C LEU A 19 36.01 1.85 -14.99
N THR A 20 35.96 0.87 -15.91
CA THR A 20 34.79 0.01 -16.12
C THR A 20 34.60 -0.97 -14.94
N SER A 21 35.68 -1.50 -14.39
CA SER A 21 35.69 -2.35 -13.19
C SER A 21 35.24 -1.58 -11.94
N VAL A 22 35.72 -0.34 -11.75
CA VAL A 22 35.29 0.56 -10.66
C VAL A 22 33.82 0.97 -10.83
N TYR A 23 33.36 1.21 -12.07
CA TYR A 23 31.94 1.52 -12.34
C TYR A 23 31.02 0.30 -12.10
N LEU A 24 31.47 -0.90 -12.47
CA LEU A 24 30.73 -2.16 -12.23
C LEU A 24 30.72 -2.56 -10.76
N THR A 25 31.81 -2.31 -10.02
CA THR A 25 31.88 -2.58 -8.56
C THR A 25 31.20 -1.52 -7.71
N ALA A 26 31.13 -0.27 -8.17
CA ALA A 26 30.31 0.77 -7.54
C ALA A 26 28.79 0.51 -7.74
N ARG A 27 28.39 -0.05 -8.89
CA ARG A 27 27.00 -0.46 -9.15
C ARG A 27 26.59 -1.70 -8.37
N SER A 28 27.53 -2.59 -8.03
CA SER A 28 27.26 -3.80 -7.24
C SER A 28 27.26 -3.58 -5.72
N ARG A 29 27.61 -2.37 -5.24
CA ARG A 29 27.58 -2.00 -3.81
C ARG A 29 26.44 -1.07 -3.41
N GLN A 30 25.54 -0.68 -4.31
CA GLN A 30 24.22 -0.25 -3.87
C GLN A 30 23.45 -1.49 -3.43
N SER A 31 23.40 -1.73 -2.11
CA SER A 31 22.44 -2.67 -1.53
C SER A 31 21.07 -2.37 -2.16
N LYS A 32 20.39 -3.40 -2.70
CA LYS A 32 19.01 -3.24 -3.17
C LYS A 32 18.24 -2.47 -2.09
N PRO A 33 17.50 -1.39 -2.42
CA PRO A 33 16.70 -0.70 -1.43
C PRO A 33 15.79 -1.73 -0.75
N LYS A 34 15.80 -1.71 0.59
CA LYS A 34 15.06 -2.67 1.40
C LYS A 34 13.57 -2.55 1.04
N PHE A 35 12.93 -3.67 0.76
CA PHE A 35 11.50 -3.72 0.48
C PHE A 35 10.71 -3.12 1.64
N ILE A 36 9.80 -2.21 1.34
CA ILE A 36 8.96 -1.54 2.33
C ILE A 36 7.79 -2.46 2.69
N VAL A 37 7.72 -2.86 3.95
CA VAL A 37 6.53 -3.52 4.53
C VAL A 37 5.90 -2.52 5.49
N GLY A 38 4.74 -1.99 5.12
CA GLY A 38 4.12 -0.89 5.84
C GLY A 38 2.66 -1.13 6.19
N VAL A 39 2.16 -0.28 7.06
CA VAL A 39 0.73 -0.12 7.36
C VAL A 39 0.34 1.33 7.18
N ARG A 40 -0.83 1.59 6.60
CA ARG A 40 -1.47 2.90 6.57
C ARG A 40 -2.60 2.89 7.59
N ALA A 41 -2.44 3.63 8.66
CA ALA A 41 -3.26 3.52 9.85
C ALA A 41 -3.70 4.92 10.32
N ASP A 42 -4.58 5.53 9.53
CA ASP A 42 -5.05 6.92 9.67
C ASP A 42 -5.89 7.13 10.93
N ASN A 43 -6.52 6.09 11.48
CA ASN A 43 -7.50 6.20 12.57
C ASN A 43 -6.87 5.99 13.94
N THR A 44 -5.56 5.79 13.98
CA THR A 44 -4.82 5.44 15.19
C THR A 44 -5.14 6.36 16.38
N GLU A 45 -4.95 7.67 16.26
CA GLU A 45 -5.14 8.58 17.41
C GLU A 45 -6.62 8.70 17.83
N ILE A 46 -7.59 8.76 16.91
CA ILE A 46 -9.01 8.84 17.30
C ILE A 46 -9.46 7.59 18.06
N MET A 47 -8.90 6.43 17.72
CA MET A 47 -9.18 5.19 18.45
C MET A 47 -8.56 5.19 19.85
N TYR A 48 -7.33 5.66 20.01
CA TYR A 48 -6.72 5.82 21.34
C TYR A 48 -7.50 6.80 22.22
N ASP A 49 -7.87 7.96 21.68
CA ASP A 49 -8.67 8.96 22.38
C ASP A 49 -10.05 8.42 22.77
N SER A 50 -10.58 7.46 22.01
CA SER A 50 -11.84 6.77 22.29
C SER A 50 -11.71 5.62 23.31
N GLY A 51 -10.53 5.40 23.88
CA GLY A 51 -10.29 4.36 24.90
C GLY A 51 -10.23 2.94 24.34
N MET A 52 -10.01 2.79 23.03
CA MET A 52 -9.87 1.49 22.39
C MET A 52 -8.59 0.78 22.82
N LYS A 53 -8.60 -0.55 22.76
CA LYS A 53 -7.56 -1.42 23.30
C LYS A 53 -7.22 -2.51 22.32
N TRP A 54 -5.94 -2.85 22.26
CA TRP A 54 -5.45 -3.92 21.41
C TRP A 54 -4.69 -4.92 22.24
N SER A 55 -4.70 -6.18 21.83
CA SER A 55 -3.95 -7.24 22.47
C SER A 55 -3.21 -8.09 21.44
N ASP A 56 -2.06 -8.64 21.84
CA ASP A 56 -1.38 -9.70 21.10
C ASP A 56 -1.14 -10.89 22.04
N ARG A 57 -1.73 -12.05 21.72
CA ARG A 57 -1.67 -13.27 22.56
C ARG A 57 -2.08 -13.02 24.02
N GLY A 58 -3.15 -12.24 24.22
CA GLY A 58 -3.69 -11.92 25.54
C GLY A 58 -2.94 -10.84 26.31
N VAL A 59 -1.93 -10.20 25.69
CA VAL A 59 -1.18 -9.08 26.30
C VAL A 59 -1.63 -7.76 25.67
N GLU A 60 -2.25 -6.88 26.46
CA GLU A 60 -2.65 -5.54 26.02
C GLU A 60 -1.43 -4.70 25.62
N LYS A 61 -1.46 -4.09 24.43
CA LYS A 61 -0.39 -3.25 23.87
C LYS A 61 -0.96 -2.19 22.93
N GLU A 62 -0.18 -1.17 22.62
CA GLU A 62 -0.48 -0.26 21.51
C GLU A 62 -0.46 -0.99 20.16
N ALA A 63 -1.47 -0.76 19.30
CA ALA A 63 -1.57 -1.37 17.97
C ALA A 63 -0.29 -1.21 17.14
N LEU A 64 0.29 0.00 17.14
CA LEU A 64 1.51 0.28 16.39
C LEU A 64 2.72 -0.47 16.94
N SER A 65 2.77 -0.73 18.25
CA SER A 65 3.80 -1.59 18.85
C SER A 65 3.67 -3.02 18.36
N ILE A 66 2.45 -3.55 18.32
CA ILE A 66 2.16 -4.90 17.80
C ILE A 66 2.65 -4.99 16.35
N PHE A 67 2.30 -4.03 15.49
CA PHE A 67 2.77 -4.02 14.10
C PHE A 67 4.31 -4.03 13.99
N GLY A 68 5.00 -3.19 14.75
CA GLY A 68 6.47 -3.16 14.78
C GLY A 68 7.09 -4.49 15.21
N GLU A 69 6.58 -5.11 16.29
CA GLU A 69 7.00 -6.43 16.79
C GLU A 69 6.70 -7.57 15.79
N ARG A 70 5.70 -7.37 14.94
CA ARG A 70 5.30 -8.28 13.86
C ARG A 70 6.10 -8.07 12.57
N GLY A 71 7.01 -7.10 12.53
CA GLY A 71 7.96 -6.91 11.43
C GLY A 71 7.54 -5.85 10.42
N VAL A 72 6.50 -5.07 10.71
CA VAL A 72 6.17 -3.87 9.94
C VAL A 72 7.30 -2.86 10.11
N SER A 73 7.73 -2.29 8.99
CA SER A 73 8.90 -1.40 8.91
C SER A 73 8.54 0.07 8.70
N HIS A 74 7.36 0.35 8.15
CA HIS A 74 6.92 1.70 7.81
C HIS A 74 5.50 1.94 8.29
N TYR A 75 5.24 3.17 8.73
CA TYR A 75 3.93 3.61 9.17
C TYR A 75 3.51 4.82 8.35
N ALA A 76 2.37 4.72 7.67
CA ALA A 76 1.78 5.79 6.89
C ALA A 76 0.57 6.40 7.61
N SER A 77 0.48 7.73 7.57
CA SER A 77 -0.71 8.46 8.01
C SER A 77 -0.99 9.65 7.10
N GLY A 78 -2.28 9.93 6.91
CA GLY A 78 -2.79 10.99 6.05
C GLY A 78 -2.95 12.32 6.76
N ILE A 79 -2.76 13.38 5.99
CA ILE A 79 -2.77 14.78 6.44
C ILE A 79 -3.70 15.56 5.52
N LYS A 80 -4.75 16.12 6.12
CA LYS A 80 -5.74 17.00 5.52
C LYS A 80 -5.25 18.44 5.54
N VAL A 81 -5.91 19.29 4.76
CA VAL A 81 -5.63 20.73 4.74
C VAL A 81 -6.19 21.42 5.98
N SER A 82 -7.31 20.94 6.51
CA SER A 82 -7.90 21.42 7.76
C SER A 82 -6.87 21.46 8.89
N PRO A 83 -6.75 22.59 9.61
CA PRO A 83 -5.77 22.74 10.67
C PRO A 83 -6.14 21.99 11.96
N SER A 84 -7.36 21.45 12.07
CA SER A 84 -7.87 20.83 13.29
C SER A 84 -8.67 19.56 13.03
N GLY A 85 -8.84 18.73 14.07
CA GLY A 85 -9.60 17.49 14.01
C GLY A 85 -8.82 16.31 13.43
N SER A 86 -9.54 15.21 13.16
CA SER A 86 -8.94 13.99 12.61
C SER A 86 -8.32 14.25 11.24
N GLY A 87 -7.04 13.87 11.09
CA GLY A 87 -6.24 14.11 9.90
C GLY A 87 -5.58 15.49 9.82
N SER A 88 -5.72 16.36 10.82
CA SER A 88 -4.91 17.60 10.90
C SER A 88 -3.41 17.32 11.10
N PHE A 89 -2.56 18.34 10.97
CA PHE A 89 -1.13 18.21 11.24
C PHE A 89 -0.84 17.70 12.66
N GLU A 90 -1.47 18.28 13.68
CA GLU A 90 -1.25 17.87 15.08
C GLU A 90 -1.67 16.42 15.31
N TYR A 91 -2.81 16.03 14.74
CA TYR A 91 -3.29 14.65 14.78
C TYR A 91 -2.28 13.69 14.13
N ALA A 92 -1.83 14.00 12.91
CA ALA A 92 -0.87 13.18 12.19
C ALA A 92 0.51 13.14 12.88
N LEU A 93 0.94 14.24 13.51
CA LEU A 93 2.17 14.32 14.29
C LEU A 93 2.15 13.30 15.44
N LYS A 94 1.06 13.21 16.20
CA LYS A 94 0.93 12.22 17.28
C LYS A 94 1.01 10.79 16.73
N ASN A 95 0.31 10.50 15.64
CA ASN A 95 0.37 9.23 14.92
C ASN A 95 1.82 8.86 14.55
N PHE A 96 2.57 9.78 13.94
CA PHE A 96 3.96 9.54 13.56
C PHE A 96 4.91 9.39 14.76
N LEU A 97 4.70 10.12 15.85
CA LEU A 97 5.49 9.95 17.07
C LEU A 97 5.25 8.58 17.69
N ARG A 98 4.01 8.07 17.69
CA ARG A 98 3.70 6.70 18.12
C ARG A 98 4.35 5.66 17.21
N GLY A 99 4.21 5.80 15.89
CA GLY A 99 4.85 4.89 14.93
C GLY A 99 6.37 4.85 15.05
N GLY A 100 7.00 6.03 15.26
CA GLY A 100 8.43 6.15 15.49
C GLY A 100 8.90 5.48 16.79
N LYS A 101 8.13 5.57 17.88
CA LYS A 101 8.41 4.84 19.13
C LYS A 101 8.40 3.32 18.94
N SER A 102 7.57 2.82 18.03
CA SER A 102 7.52 1.41 17.64
C SER A 102 8.61 1.00 16.63
N GLY A 103 9.57 1.88 16.34
CA GLY A 103 10.69 1.59 15.43
C GLY A 103 10.33 1.64 13.94
N MET A 104 9.13 2.12 13.58
CA MET A 104 8.70 2.23 12.20
C MET A 104 9.11 3.56 11.58
N VAL A 105 9.38 3.53 10.27
CA VAL A 105 9.74 4.70 9.48
C VAL A 105 8.46 5.45 9.05
N PRO A 106 8.33 6.76 9.33
CA PRO A 106 7.12 7.51 9.02
C PRO A 106 7.04 7.91 7.53
N CYS A 107 5.83 7.76 6.97
CA CYS A 107 5.45 8.12 5.61
C CYS A 107 4.17 8.98 5.64
N ALA A 108 4.11 10.08 4.90
CA ALA A 108 2.96 10.97 4.92
C ALA A 108 2.13 10.87 3.63
N VAL A 109 0.81 10.86 3.75
CA VAL A 109 -0.12 11.04 2.62
C VAL A 109 -0.70 12.45 2.71
N LEU A 110 -0.32 13.33 1.79
CA LEU A 110 -0.78 14.72 1.78
C LEU A 110 -2.05 14.79 0.92
N TYR A 111 -3.23 14.82 1.54
CA TYR A 111 -4.50 14.69 0.81
C TYR A 111 -4.80 15.85 -0.13
N LEU A 112 -4.32 17.05 0.18
CA LEU A 112 -4.70 18.30 -0.51
C LEU A 112 -6.24 18.49 -0.56
N SER A 113 -6.91 17.96 0.46
CA SER A 113 -8.36 17.97 0.70
C SER A 113 -8.61 17.92 2.21
N ASP A 114 -9.84 18.23 2.64
CA ASP A 114 -10.31 18.06 4.02
C ASP A 114 -10.97 16.68 4.26
N ASN A 115 -11.10 15.89 3.18
CA ASN A 115 -11.53 14.51 3.24
C ASN A 115 -10.34 13.57 3.02
N PRO A 116 -10.32 12.38 3.64
CA PRO A 116 -9.38 11.33 3.25
C PRO A 116 -9.61 10.99 1.77
N GLY A 117 -8.69 11.42 0.91
CA GLY A 117 -8.88 11.35 -0.53
C GLY A 117 -9.09 9.92 -1.04
N SER A 118 -9.99 9.77 -2.00
CA SER A 118 -10.16 8.56 -2.82
C SER A 118 -10.40 8.98 -4.26
N SER A 119 -10.40 8.06 -5.22
CA SER A 119 -10.67 8.42 -6.63
C SER A 119 -12.01 9.13 -6.85
N GLN A 120 -12.97 9.00 -5.92
CA GLN A 120 -14.27 9.66 -5.95
C GLN A 120 -14.38 10.89 -5.04
N CYS A 121 -13.41 11.14 -4.18
CA CYS A 121 -13.41 12.25 -3.23
C CYS A 121 -12.09 13.01 -3.34
N GLN A 122 -12.12 14.08 -4.14
CA GLN A 122 -11.01 15.00 -4.34
C GLN A 122 -11.50 16.43 -4.14
N ASP A 123 -12.29 16.68 -3.11
CA ASP A 123 -12.95 17.96 -2.91
C ASP A 123 -11.95 19.09 -2.67
N THR A 124 -12.34 20.30 -3.08
CA THR A 124 -11.59 21.50 -2.69
C THR A 124 -11.70 21.67 -1.18
N PRO A 125 -10.60 21.84 -0.43
CA PRO A 125 -10.68 22.28 0.96
C PRO A 125 -11.51 23.57 1.08
N PRO A 126 -12.36 23.74 2.11
CA PRO A 126 -13.10 24.97 2.35
C PRO A 126 -12.23 26.23 2.31
N LEU A 127 -11.00 26.16 2.85
CA LEU A 127 -10.03 27.26 2.84
C LEU A 127 -9.62 27.73 1.43
N TRP A 128 -9.74 26.86 0.43
CA TRP A 128 -9.35 27.12 -0.95
C TRP A 128 -10.55 27.14 -1.91
N SER A 129 -11.77 27.21 -1.37
CA SER A 129 -13.02 27.10 -2.14
C SER A 129 -13.18 28.18 -3.22
N LEU A 130 -12.63 29.38 -2.98
CA LEU A 130 -12.66 30.50 -3.93
C LEU A 130 -11.40 30.64 -4.78
N TYR A 131 -10.41 29.76 -4.60
CA TYR A 131 -9.14 29.84 -5.31
C TYR A 131 -9.30 29.32 -6.75
N SER A 132 -8.75 30.06 -7.70
CA SER A 132 -8.50 29.58 -9.06
C SER A 132 -7.52 28.39 -9.06
N PRO A 133 -7.41 27.61 -10.14
CA PRO A 133 -6.45 26.51 -10.22
C PRO A 133 -4.99 26.94 -9.96
N GLY A 134 -4.62 28.17 -10.33
CA GLY A 134 -3.28 28.72 -10.07
C GLY A 134 -3.07 29.05 -8.58
N GLU A 135 -4.06 29.67 -7.94
CA GLU A 135 -4.03 29.97 -6.51
C GLU A 135 -4.05 28.68 -5.66
N LYS A 136 -4.80 27.65 -6.08
CA LYS A 136 -4.77 26.32 -5.47
C LYS A 136 -3.38 25.68 -5.54
N ALA A 137 -2.67 25.85 -6.66
CA ALA A 137 -1.31 25.34 -6.79
C ALA A 137 -0.34 26.05 -5.83
N ALA A 138 -0.42 27.38 -5.73
CA ALA A 138 0.37 28.15 -4.77
C ALA A 138 0.07 27.73 -3.31
N ALA A 139 -1.22 27.63 -2.96
CA ALA A 139 -1.66 27.23 -1.64
C ALA A 139 -1.23 25.80 -1.27
N ALA A 140 -1.26 24.86 -2.22
CA ALA A 140 -0.75 23.51 -2.02
C ALA A 140 0.77 23.50 -1.75
N GLY A 141 1.54 24.30 -2.48
CA GLY A 141 2.98 24.48 -2.23
C GLY A 141 3.26 25.03 -0.82
N GLU A 142 2.53 26.07 -0.40
CA GLU A 142 2.68 26.66 0.94
C GLU A 142 2.31 25.68 2.06
N PHE A 143 1.16 24.99 1.93
CA PHE A 143 0.72 23.96 2.86
C PHE A 143 1.77 22.86 3.04
N VAL A 144 2.32 22.35 1.93
CA VAL A 144 3.34 21.30 1.98
C VAL A 144 4.66 21.82 2.53
N SER A 145 5.10 23.01 2.13
CA SER A 145 6.32 23.61 2.68
C SER A 145 6.24 23.76 4.20
N LYS A 146 5.11 24.28 4.71
CA LYS A 146 4.86 24.40 6.15
C LYS A 146 4.85 23.03 6.83
N THR A 147 4.11 22.06 6.28
CA THR A 147 4.01 20.71 6.83
C THR A 147 5.37 20.02 6.94
N VAL A 148 6.20 20.09 5.89
CA VAL A 148 7.55 19.50 5.89
C VAL A 148 8.44 20.19 6.93
N LYS A 149 8.42 21.53 7.02
CA LYS A 149 9.19 22.29 8.02
C LYS A 149 8.75 21.95 9.45
N ASP A 150 7.45 21.82 9.70
CA ASP A 150 6.92 21.54 11.02
C ASP A 150 7.26 20.11 11.48
N PHE A 151 7.23 19.12 10.57
CA PHE A 151 7.72 17.77 10.90
C PHE A 151 9.19 17.78 11.28
N LYS A 152 10.04 18.45 10.50
CA LYS A 152 11.49 18.55 10.79
C LYS A 152 11.73 19.26 12.13
N SER A 153 10.98 20.32 12.42
CA SER A 153 11.07 21.05 13.69
C SER A 153 10.61 20.21 14.88
N SER A 154 9.68 19.30 14.65
CA SER A 154 9.23 18.30 15.63
C SER A 154 10.16 17.07 15.74
N GLY A 155 11.32 17.08 15.08
CA GLY A 155 12.28 15.98 15.09
C GLY A 155 11.87 14.75 14.26
N LEU A 156 10.81 14.84 13.46
CA LEU A 156 10.37 13.76 12.58
C LEU A 156 11.00 13.89 11.20
N LYS A 157 11.57 12.78 10.72
CA LYS A 157 12.09 12.67 9.36
C LYS A 157 11.19 11.76 8.53
N ILE A 158 10.21 12.35 7.86
CA ILE A 158 9.35 11.64 6.91
C ILE A 158 10.21 11.18 5.73
N LYS A 159 10.11 9.89 5.37
CA LYS A 159 10.94 9.30 4.30
C LYS A 159 10.25 9.22 2.95
N LEU A 160 8.92 9.23 2.95
CA LEU A 160 8.09 9.13 1.76
C LEU A 160 6.87 10.04 1.93
N TYR A 161 6.63 10.89 0.95
CA TYR A 161 5.42 11.69 0.82
C TYR A 161 4.62 11.20 -0.38
N SER A 162 3.38 10.78 -0.18
CA SER A 162 2.39 10.67 -1.25
C SER A 162 1.75 12.04 -1.46
N ILE A 163 1.85 12.59 -2.67
CA ILE A 163 1.18 13.83 -3.03
C ILE A 163 -0.20 13.47 -3.58
N GLY A 164 -1.24 13.77 -2.80
CA GLY A 164 -2.58 13.27 -3.03
C GLY A 164 -2.76 11.79 -2.66
N CYS A 165 -4.00 11.33 -2.75
CA CYS A 165 -4.41 9.95 -2.55
C CYS A 165 -5.39 9.55 -3.67
N GLU A 166 -5.03 8.55 -4.48
CA GLU A 166 -5.87 8.05 -5.58
C GLU A 166 -6.32 9.16 -6.56
N THR A 167 -5.37 9.92 -7.09
CA THR A 167 -5.61 11.10 -7.94
C THR A 167 -5.95 10.74 -9.39
N ASP A 168 -6.70 9.65 -9.59
CA ASP A 168 -7.05 9.07 -10.91
C ASP A 168 -7.76 10.06 -11.85
N TYR A 169 -8.53 10.97 -11.26
CA TYR A 169 -9.40 11.90 -11.99
C TYR A 169 -9.10 13.37 -11.68
N GLY A 170 -8.49 13.67 -10.54
CA GLY A 170 -8.31 15.02 -10.08
C GLY A 170 -7.65 15.11 -8.72
N VAL A 171 -7.47 16.34 -8.26
CA VAL A 171 -6.97 16.69 -6.94
C VAL A 171 -7.48 18.08 -6.57
N CYS A 172 -7.78 18.33 -5.28
CA CYS A 172 -8.10 19.68 -4.78
C CYS A 172 -9.26 20.37 -5.57
N GLY A 173 -10.26 19.59 -5.94
CA GLY A 173 -11.45 19.98 -6.71
C GLY A 173 -11.18 20.37 -8.15
N VAL A 174 -10.05 19.98 -8.71
CA VAL A 174 -9.72 20.13 -10.13
C VAL A 174 -9.77 18.73 -10.76
N PHE A 175 -10.85 18.45 -11.50
CA PHE A 175 -11.19 17.12 -12.05
C PHE A 175 -11.27 17.12 -13.57
N ALA A 176 -10.83 16.04 -14.23
CA ALA A 176 -11.02 15.83 -15.66
C ALA A 176 -12.50 15.92 -16.07
N ASP A 177 -12.80 16.55 -17.22
CA ASP A 177 -14.16 16.95 -17.64
C ASP A 177 -15.15 15.78 -17.84
N SER A 178 -14.71 14.52 -17.78
CA SER A 178 -15.57 13.34 -18.02
C SER A 178 -16.22 12.77 -16.76
N PHE A 179 -16.56 13.59 -15.77
CA PHE A 179 -17.33 13.15 -14.60
C PHE A 179 -18.68 13.91 -14.49
N SER A 180 -19.40 13.95 -15.61
CA SER A 180 -20.84 13.70 -15.59
C SER A 180 -21.03 12.19 -15.72
N SER A 181 -21.88 11.59 -14.88
CA SER A 181 -22.22 10.17 -14.92
C SER A 181 -22.62 9.71 -16.33
N GLY A 182 -21.82 8.85 -16.95
CA GLY A 182 -22.13 8.18 -18.22
C GLY A 182 -21.21 8.58 -19.38
N ASP A 183 -20.51 7.58 -19.91
CA ASP A 183 -19.83 7.51 -21.19
C ASP A 183 -18.44 8.12 -21.43
N ASP A 184 -17.84 7.49 -22.43
CA ASP A 184 -16.45 7.19 -22.68
C ASP A 184 -15.69 8.30 -23.45
N ALA A 185 -14.37 8.32 -23.22
CA ALA A 185 -13.33 8.90 -24.06
C ALA A 185 -13.57 10.28 -24.73
N ARG A 186 -13.13 11.36 -24.06
CA ARG A 186 -12.31 12.43 -24.69
C ARG A 186 -11.62 13.33 -23.66
N GLN A 187 -10.32 13.54 -23.89
CA GLN A 187 -9.37 14.28 -23.05
C GLN A 187 -9.67 15.79 -23.04
N SER A 188 -9.69 16.40 -21.86
CA SER A 188 -9.21 17.77 -21.72
C SER A 188 -7.76 17.76 -21.23
N LYS A 189 -6.83 17.95 -22.17
CA LYS A 189 -5.41 18.18 -21.89
C LYS A 189 -5.19 19.31 -20.86
N ASN A 190 -6.13 20.26 -20.80
CA ASN A 190 -6.09 21.41 -19.90
C ASN A 190 -6.23 21.03 -18.43
N ILE A 191 -6.86 19.90 -18.11
CA ILE A 191 -7.20 19.58 -16.72
C ILE A 191 -6.16 18.71 -16.03
N GLN A 192 -5.61 17.70 -16.72
CA GLN A 192 -4.40 17.05 -16.24
C GLN A 192 -3.29 18.10 -16.03
N THR A 193 -3.22 19.12 -16.89
CA THR A 193 -2.32 20.27 -16.68
C THR A 193 -2.66 21.05 -15.40
N GLY A 194 -3.94 21.27 -15.07
CA GLY A 194 -4.36 21.92 -13.83
C GLY A 194 -4.02 21.11 -12.57
N ALA A 195 -4.41 19.83 -12.54
CA ALA A 195 -4.08 18.92 -11.44
C ALA A 195 -2.55 18.74 -11.29
N PHE A 196 -1.81 18.60 -12.40
CA PHE A 196 -0.35 18.52 -12.37
C PHE A 196 0.32 19.81 -11.92
N LYS A 197 -0.26 21.00 -12.17
CA LYS A 197 0.26 22.23 -11.57
C LYS A 197 0.19 22.19 -10.04
N ILE A 198 -0.92 21.71 -9.48
CA ILE A 198 -1.11 21.57 -8.03
C ILE A 198 -0.15 20.51 -7.47
N ILE A 199 -0.11 19.33 -8.07
CA ILE A 199 0.77 18.23 -7.66
C ILE A 199 2.24 18.65 -7.77
N LYS A 200 2.62 19.35 -8.84
CA LYS A 200 3.97 19.85 -9.05
C LYS A 200 4.36 20.84 -7.96
N ALA A 201 3.52 21.84 -7.65
CA ALA A 201 3.81 22.81 -6.60
C ALA A 201 4.02 22.13 -5.23
N ALA A 202 3.18 21.15 -4.90
CA ALA A 202 3.35 20.33 -3.69
C ALA A 202 4.64 19.50 -3.72
N ALA A 203 4.96 18.84 -4.83
CA ALA A 203 6.18 18.04 -4.97
C ALA A 203 7.46 18.89 -4.90
N ASP A 204 7.48 20.05 -5.56
CA ASP A 204 8.58 21.01 -5.51
C ASP A 204 8.79 21.50 -4.07
N ALA A 205 7.70 21.80 -3.34
CA ALA A 205 7.78 22.18 -1.94
C ALA A 205 8.37 21.07 -1.03
N VAL A 206 8.10 19.79 -1.30
CA VAL A 206 8.81 18.68 -0.62
C VAL A 206 10.30 18.73 -0.95
N ARG A 207 10.67 18.83 -2.23
CA ARG A 207 12.08 18.83 -2.67
C ARG A 207 12.89 19.96 -2.09
N GLU A 208 12.33 21.16 -2.04
CA GLU A 208 12.96 22.37 -1.49
C GLU A 208 13.22 22.24 0.01
N ASN A 209 12.33 21.57 0.74
CA ASN A 209 12.36 21.53 2.21
C ASN A 209 12.95 20.21 2.75
N ASP A 210 12.93 19.13 1.98
CA ASP A 210 13.58 17.85 2.27
C ASP A 210 13.97 17.11 0.96
N SER A 211 15.12 17.46 0.40
CA SER A 211 15.67 16.83 -0.80
C SER A 211 15.98 15.33 -0.65
N GLY A 212 16.01 14.82 0.59
CA GLY A 212 16.25 13.41 0.88
C GLY A 212 14.99 12.57 0.99
N ALA A 213 13.81 13.20 1.10
CA ALA A 213 12.54 12.50 1.14
C ALA A 213 12.16 11.95 -0.24
N LYS A 214 11.39 10.86 -0.27
CA LYS A 214 10.86 10.30 -1.51
C LYS A 214 9.46 10.81 -1.80
N ILE A 215 9.11 10.90 -3.08
CA ILE A 215 7.81 11.38 -3.55
C ILE A 215 7.11 10.26 -4.32
N MET A 216 5.83 10.07 -4.03
CA MET A 216 4.96 9.14 -4.73
C MET A 216 3.69 9.84 -5.20
N LEU A 217 3.21 9.46 -6.37
CA LEU A 217 1.86 9.78 -6.83
C LEU A 217 1.03 8.50 -6.78
N SER A 218 -0.21 8.54 -6.31
CA SER A 218 -1.01 7.32 -6.09
C SER A 218 -2.29 7.28 -6.91
N LEU A 219 -2.60 6.12 -7.48
CA LEU A 219 -3.79 5.83 -8.28
C LEU A 219 -4.48 4.56 -7.76
N SER A 220 -5.77 4.39 -8.08
CA SER A 220 -6.58 3.24 -7.65
C SER A 220 -6.99 2.30 -8.78
N ARG A 221 -7.01 2.80 -10.02
CA ARG A 221 -7.46 2.04 -11.19
C ARG A 221 -6.33 1.30 -11.88
N TRP A 222 -5.58 0.50 -11.13
CA TRP A 222 -4.44 -0.29 -11.64
C TRP A 222 -4.81 -1.17 -12.86
N TYR A 223 -6.06 -1.64 -12.90
CA TYR A 223 -6.63 -2.45 -13.98
C TYR A 223 -6.79 -1.66 -15.29
N ASP A 224 -6.94 -0.33 -15.23
CA ASP A 224 -6.73 0.57 -16.37
C ASP A 224 -5.22 0.86 -16.52
N THR A 225 -4.50 -0.22 -16.83
CA THR A 225 -3.03 -0.25 -16.85
C THR A 225 -2.45 0.78 -17.82
N LYS A 226 -3.12 0.98 -18.98
CA LYS A 226 -2.69 1.97 -19.96
C LYS A 226 -2.84 3.39 -19.41
N ARG A 227 -3.99 3.73 -18.83
CA ARG A 227 -4.22 5.07 -18.27
C ARG A 227 -3.27 5.37 -17.11
N CYS A 228 -3.04 4.41 -16.21
CA CYS A 228 -2.07 4.57 -15.13
C CYS A 228 -0.66 4.85 -15.68
N ALA A 229 -0.21 4.07 -16.67
CA ALA A 229 1.09 4.27 -17.29
C ALA A 229 1.22 5.65 -17.98
N ASP A 230 0.18 6.07 -18.69
CA ASP A 230 0.14 7.37 -19.35
C ASP A 230 0.17 8.51 -18.32
N TYR A 231 -0.64 8.43 -17.25
CA TYR A 231 -0.66 9.41 -16.17
C TYR A 231 0.73 9.66 -15.55
N PHE A 232 1.42 8.60 -15.13
CA PHE A 232 2.75 8.75 -14.52
C PHE A 232 3.79 9.28 -15.52
N SER A 233 3.70 8.87 -16.78
CA SER A 233 4.58 9.36 -17.84
C SER A 233 4.36 10.85 -18.12
N GLU A 234 3.10 11.29 -18.14
CA GLU A 234 2.71 12.69 -18.35
C GLU A 234 3.07 13.56 -17.14
N ALA A 235 2.91 13.06 -15.92
CA ALA A 235 3.35 13.74 -14.71
C ALA A 235 4.86 14.05 -14.77
N LYS A 236 5.66 13.05 -15.16
CA LYS A 236 7.11 13.21 -15.36
C LYS A 236 7.45 14.20 -16.46
N LYS A 237 6.76 14.13 -17.62
CA LYS A 237 6.93 15.10 -18.72
C LYS A 237 6.54 16.52 -18.31
N SER A 238 5.62 16.66 -17.36
CA SER A 238 5.19 17.93 -16.78
C SER A 238 6.15 18.46 -15.70
N GLY A 239 7.27 17.77 -15.46
CA GLY A 239 8.30 18.19 -14.51
C GLY A 239 7.97 17.88 -13.04
N ILE A 240 7.08 16.92 -12.78
CA ILE A 240 6.86 16.39 -11.43
C ILE A 240 7.94 15.35 -11.13
N ASP A 241 8.80 15.64 -10.13
CA ASP A 241 9.91 14.78 -9.74
C ASP A 241 9.48 13.69 -8.75
N ALA A 242 8.67 12.74 -9.22
CA ALA A 242 8.23 11.59 -8.44
C ALA A 242 9.26 10.44 -8.46
N ASP A 243 9.45 9.78 -7.32
CA ASP A 243 10.30 8.58 -7.19
C ASP A 243 9.52 7.28 -7.42
N TYR A 244 8.22 7.25 -7.10
CA TYR A 244 7.39 6.04 -7.13
C TYR A 244 6.03 6.26 -7.78
N ALA A 245 5.57 5.24 -8.49
CA ALA A 245 4.19 5.05 -8.90
C ALA A 245 3.45 4.28 -7.79
N GLY A 246 2.43 4.90 -7.19
CA GLY A 246 1.59 4.30 -6.16
C GLY A 246 0.35 3.67 -6.76
N LEU A 247 0.03 2.42 -6.39
CA LEU A 247 -1.19 1.74 -6.81
C LEU A 247 -1.91 1.15 -5.59
N SER A 248 -3.20 1.44 -5.40
CA SER A 248 -4.02 0.72 -4.41
C SER A 248 -4.61 -0.56 -5.01
N PHE A 249 -4.78 -1.59 -4.19
CA PHE A 249 -5.30 -2.89 -4.62
C PHE A 249 -6.33 -3.40 -3.60
N TYR A 250 -7.59 -3.33 -3.98
CA TYR A 250 -8.70 -3.82 -3.19
C TYR A 250 -9.51 -4.80 -4.04
N PRO A 251 -9.44 -6.11 -3.77
CA PRO A 251 -10.05 -7.12 -4.63
C PRO A 251 -11.54 -6.88 -4.92
N TRP A 252 -12.30 -6.34 -3.97
CA TRP A 252 -13.74 -6.08 -4.12
C TRP A 252 -14.05 -4.94 -5.11
N ARG A 253 -13.27 -3.85 -5.10
CA ARG A 253 -13.50 -2.69 -6.00
C ARG A 253 -13.27 -2.99 -7.48
N CYS A 254 -12.57 -4.08 -7.77
CA CYS A 254 -12.25 -4.50 -9.12
C CYS A 254 -13.47 -5.11 -9.83
N TYR A 255 -14.36 -5.74 -9.08
CA TYR A 255 -15.61 -6.31 -9.62
C TYR A 255 -16.65 -5.21 -9.93
N GLU A 256 -16.69 -4.10 -9.16
CA GLU A 256 -17.58 -2.94 -9.41
C GLU A 256 -17.28 -2.24 -10.76
N ASN A 257 -16.08 -2.45 -11.33
CA ASN A 257 -15.61 -1.77 -12.54
C ASN A 257 -15.42 -2.70 -13.75
N GLY A 258 -15.96 -3.93 -13.70
CA GLY A 258 -15.99 -4.84 -14.85
C GLY A 258 -14.69 -5.61 -15.13
N VAL A 259 -13.79 -5.74 -14.15
CA VAL A 259 -12.54 -6.51 -14.30
C VAL A 259 -12.79 -7.98 -13.94
N SER A 260 -12.59 -8.90 -14.88
CA SER A 260 -12.90 -10.34 -14.71
C SER A 260 -11.90 -11.12 -13.83
N SER A 261 -10.79 -10.51 -13.38
CA SER A 261 -9.81 -11.16 -12.50
C SER A 261 -9.09 -10.16 -11.58
N SER A 262 -9.57 -10.02 -10.34
CA SER A 262 -8.96 -9.22 -9.27
C SER A 262 -7.90 -9.99 -8.49
N THR A 263 -7.15 -10.86 -9.17
CA THR A 263 -6.14 -11.72 -8.55
C THR A 263 -4.83 -10.99 -8.30
N ILE A 264 -4.07 -11.43 -7.28
CA ILE A 264 -2.71 -10.94 -7.00
C ILE A 264 -1.85 -10.99 -8.27
N LYS A 265 -1.85 -12.12 -8.98
CA LYS A 265 -1.07 -12.31 -10.22
C LYS A 265 -1.38 -11.26 -11.29
N ASN A 266 -2.66 -10.93 -11.48
CA ASN A 266 -3.05 -9.92 -12.47
C ASN A 266 -2.59 -8.52 -12.03
N PHE A 267 -2.77 -8.18 -10.75
CA PHE A 267 -2.26 -6.92 -10.19
C PHE A 267 -0.75 -6.75 -10.40
N ILE A 268 0.05 -7.77 -10.08
CA ILE A 268 1.51 -7.75 -10.25
C ILE A 268 1.89 -7.51 -11.71
N LYS A 269 1.25 -8.22 -12.65
CA LYS A 269 1.48 -8.04 -14.09
C LYS A 269 1.18 -6.61 -14.54
N CYS A 270 0.06 -6.04 -14.09
CA CYS A 270 -0.30 -4.65 -14.38
C CYS A 270 0.72 -3.66 -13.80
N ALA A 271 1.14 -3.86 -12.55
CA ALA A 271 2.15 -3.03 -11.89
C ALA A 271 3.50 -3.07 -12.64
N GLU A 272 3.92 -4.23 -13.13
CA GLU A 272 5.14 -4.37 -13.94
C GLU A 272 5.04 -3.63 -15.27
N ILE A 273 3.90 -3.71 -15.96
CA ILE A 273 3.66 -2.97 -17.20
C ILE A 273 3.67 -1.45 -16.95
N ILE A 274 3.00 -1.00 -15.88
CA ILE A 274 2.98 0.42 -15.49
C ILE A 274 4.39 0.91 -15.17
N SER A 275 5.16 0.13 -14.40
CA SER A 275 6.54 0.46 -14.07
C SER A 275 7.43 0.55 -15.30
N ALA A 276 7.35 -0.44 -16.19
CA ALA A 276 8.14 -0.48 -17.42
C ALA A 276 7.84 0.70 -18.35
N LYS A 277 6.57 1.12 -18.45
CA LYS A 277 6.14 2.23 -19.32
C LYS A 277 6.44 3.61 -18.73
N SER A 278 6.18 3.80 -17.44
CA SER A 278 6.40 5.09 -16.76
C SER A 278 7.87 5.32 -16.38
N GLY A 279 8.64 4.25 -16.22
CA GLY A 279 10.00 4.28 -15.68
C GLY A 279 10.05 4.51 -14.16
N LEU A 280 8.92 4.43 -13.47
CA LEU A 280 8.85 4.55 -12.00
C LEU A 280 8.70 3.17 -11.35
N PRO A 281 9.48 2.85 -10.30
CA PRO A 281 9.17 1.69 -9.46
C PRO A 281 7.83 1.86 -8.76
N VAL A 282 7.18 0.73 -8.44
CA VAL A 282 5.83 0.73 -7.86
C VAL A 282 5.86 0.54 -6.34
N ILE A 283 4.96 1.21 -5.63
CA ILE A 283 4.58 0.90 -4.24
C ILE A 283 3.09 0.59 -4.21
N VAL A 284 2.70 -0.49 -3.54
CA VAL A 284 1.29 -0.75 -3.23
C VAL A 284 0.90 0.17 -2.07
N THR A 285 0.04 1.16 -2.33
CA THR A 285 -0.23 2.26 -1.39
C THR A 285 -1.29 1.96 -0.35
N GLY A 286 -2.09 0.94 -0.62
CA GLY A 286 -3.16 0.47 0.25
C GLY A 286 -3.74 -0.80 -0.34
N ALA A 287 -3.79 -1.84 0.46
CA ALA A 287 -4.50 -3.07 0.15
C ALA A 287 -5.03 -3.68 1.45
N SER A 288 -6.15 -4.40 1.37
CA SER A 288 -6.71 -5.13 2.50
C SER A 288 -7.55 -6.30 2.01
N TYR A 289 -7.76 -7.27 2.91
CA TYR A 289 -8.55 -8.48 2.63
C TYR A 289 -9.43 -8.80 3.84
N PRO A 290 -10.68 -9.25 3.63
CA PRO A 290 -11.59 -9.45 4.75
C PRO A 290 -11.28 -10.76 5.49
N TYR A 291 -11.32 -10.74 6.82
CA TYR A 291 -11.25 -11.94 7.66
C TYR A 291 -12.63 -12.49 8.03
N SER A 292 -13.71 -11.74 7.78
CA SER A 292 -15.09 -12.15 8.04
C SER A 292 -16.03 -11.65 6.95
N SER A 293 -17.07 -12.42 6.69
CA SER A 293 -18.14 -12.08 5.74
C SER A 293 -19.31 -11.36 6.41
N SER A 294 -19.26 -11.18 7.73
CA SER A 294 -20.37 -10.62 8.51
C SER A 294 -20.77 -9.22 8.04
N ARG A 295 -19.80 -8.45 7.55
CA ARG A 295 -19.88 -7.02 7.21
C ARG A 295 -18.97 -6.64 6.04
N ALA A 296 -18.45 -7.62 5.29
CA ALA A 296 -17.77 -7.37 4.01
C ALA A 296 -18.66 -6.46 3.13
N PRO A 297 -18.08 -5.47 2.42
CA PRO A 297 -18.82 -4.48 1.68
C PRO A 297 -19.71 -5.24 0.68
N ARG A 298 -21.01 -5.06 0.86
CA ARG A 298 -21.95 -5.33 -0.20
C ARG A 298 -21.57 -4.39 -1.32
N MET A 299 -21.43 -4.92 -2.53
CA MET A 299 -20.96 -4.20 -3.70
C MET A 299 -21.82 -2.95 -3.98
N THR A 300 -23.07 -2.95 -3.51
CA THR A 300 -24.03 -1.82 -3.54
C THR A 300 -25.10 -1.99 -2.44
N GLU A 301 -25.80 -0.91 -2.08
CA GLU A 301 -27.07 -1.02 -1.35
C GLU A 301 -28.10 -1.71 -2.27
N GLY A 302 -28.53 -2.92 -1.91
CA GLY A 302 -29.64 -3.62 -2.58
C GLY A 302 -29.26 -4.87 -3.38
N GLU A 303 -27.98 -5.16 -3.62
CA GLU A 303 -27.57 -6.41 -4.28
C GLU A 303 -27.10 -7.47 -3.28
N SER A 304 -27.54 -8.71 -3.51
CA SER A 304 -27.32 -9.88 -2.65
C SER A 304 -26.00 -10.60 -2.90
N GLU A 305 -25.19 -10.18 -3.87
CA GLU A 305 -23.98 -10.92 -4.22
C GLU A 305 -22.81 -10.49 -3.33
N ALA A 306 -22.51 -11.35 -2.37
CA ALA A 306 -21.30 -11.29 -1.56
C ALA A 306 -20.08 -11.18 -2.48
N PHE A 307 -19.04 -10.45 -2.03
CA PHE A 307 -17.69 -10.55 -2.58
C PHE A 307 -17.39 -12.03 -2.86
N PRO A 308 -17.22 -12.46 -4.12
CA PRO A 308 -16.99 -13.87 -4.40
C PRO A 308 -15.67 -14.22 -3.75
N ALA A 309 -15.74 -15.01 -2.68
CA ALA A 309 -14.54 -15.47 -1.99
C ALA A 309 -13.65 -16.09 -3.06
N ASP A 310 -12.41 -15.59 -3.16
CA ASP A 310 -11.41 -16.27 -3.97
C ASP A 310 -11.29 -17.68 -3.37
N VAL A 311 -11.46 -18.72 -4.19
CA VAL A 311 -11.35 -20.11 -3.70
C VAL A 311 -9.99 -20.34 -3.03
N LEU A 312 -8.96 -19.56 -3.41
CA LEU A 312 -7.64 -19.58 -2.81
C LEU A 312 -7.60 -18.97 -1.40
N TYR A 313 -8.49 -18.02 -1.10
CA TYR A 313 -8.49 -17.25 0.13
C TYR A 313 -9.92 -17.14 0.68
N PRO A 314 -10.40 -18.15 1.42
CA PRO A 314 -11.70 -18.08 2.08
C PRO A 314 -11.82 -16.83 2.95
N ILE A 315 -13.02 -16.27 3.10
CA ILE A 315 -13.23 -15.13 3.99
C ILE A 315 -13.19 -15.62 5.45
N SER A 316 -11.97 -15.69 6.00
CA SER A 316 -11.65 -16.16 7.34
C SER A 316 -10.35 -15.50 7.83
N GLU A 317 -10.03 -15.60 9.12
CA GLU A 317 -8.73 -15.13 9.65
C GLU A 317 -7.53 -15.80 8.94
N LEU A 318 -7.64 -17.09 8.66
CA LEU A 318 -6.60 -17.84 7.95
C LEU A 318 -6.51 -17.42 6.49
N GLY A 319 -7.64 -17.18 5.81
CA GLY A 319 -7.63 -16.71 4.42
C GLY A 319 -7.10 -15.28 4.29
N GLN A 320 -7.40 -14.38 5.24
CA GLN A 320 -6.78 -13.05 5.31
C GLN A 320 -5.26 -13.14 5.48
N ARG A 321 -4.79 -14.01 6.38
CA ARG A 321 -3.35 -14.28 6.57
C ARG A 321 -2.71 -14.78 5.29
N ASP A 322 -3.31 -15.77 4.65
CA ASP A 322 -2.72 -16.44 3.49
C ASP A 322 -2.69 -15.51 2.28
N TRP A 323 -3.76 -14.74 2.06
CA TRP A 323 -3.78 -13.69 1.05
C TRP A 323 -2.67 -12.66 1.28
N LEU A 324 -2.47 -12.23 2.52
CA LEU A 324 -1.46 -11.23 2.84
C LEU A 324 -0.04 -11.77 2.68
N ILE A 325 0.21 -13.04 3.05
CA ILE A 325 1.49 -13.73 2.81
C ILE A 325 1.80 -13.73 1.31
N ASP A 326 0.86 -14.19 0.48
CA ASP A 326 1.07 -14.34 -0.95
C ASP A 326 1.17 -12.98 -1.66
N MET A 327 0.39 -11.99 -1.23
CA MET A 327 0.46 -10.63 -1.76
C MET A 327 1.82 -9.98 -1.46
N LEU A 328 2.31 -10.10 -0.21
CA LEU A 328 3.63 -9.59 0.18
C LEU A 328 4.75 -10.30 -0.58
N ALA A 329 4.68 -11.62 -0.71
CA ALA A 329 5.65 -12.42 -1.45
C ALA A 329 5.69 -12.01 -2.93
N ALA A 330 4.53 -11.94 -3.59
CA ALA A 330 4.45 -11.56 -5.00
C ALA A 330 4.97 -10.12 -5.25
N CYS A 331 4.69 -9.19 -4.32
CA CYS A 331 5.26 -7.84 -4.36
C CYS A 331 6.78 -7.84 -4.15
N TYR A 332 7.29 -8.68 -3.24
CA TYR A 332 8.72 -8.77 -2.93
C TYR A 332 9.53 -9.39 -4.07
N GLU A 333 8.96 -10.40 -4.74
CA GLU A 333 9.58 -11.11 -5.86
C GLU A 333 9.58 -10.27 -7.16
N SER A 334 8.59 -9.40 -7.35
CA SER A 334 8.53 -8.54 -8.53
C SER A 334 9.69 -7.53 -8.54
N PRO A 335 10.45 -7.43 -9.66
CA PRO A 335 11.51 -6.43 -9.78
C PRO A 335 10.96 -4.98 -9.89
N ALA A 336 9.68 -4.81 -10.21
CA ALA A 336 9.06 -3.49 -10.35
C ALA A 336 8.63 -2.89 -9.01
N ILE A 337 8.19 -3.73 -8.07
CA ILE A 337 7.58 -3.29 -6.82
C ILE A 337 8.66 -3.13 -5.74
N LYS A 338 8.53 -2.09 -4.91
CA LYS A 338 9.48 -1.72 -3.84
C LYS A 338 8.84 -1.61 -2.47
N GLY A 339 7.53 -1.70 -2.39
CA GLY A 339 6.83 -1.59 -1.13
C GLY A 339 5.38 -2.00 -1.18
N PHE A 340 4.85 -2.28 -0.01
CA PHE A 340 3.45 -2.60 0.24
C PHE A 340 2.98 -1.96 1.55
N PHE A 341 1.79 -1.36 1.53
CA PHE A 341 1.10 -0.85 2.71
C PHE A 341 -0.25 -1.56 2.88
N TYR A 342 -0.45 -2.21 4.03
CA TYR A 342 -1.79 -2.69 4.44
C TYR A 342 -2.63 -1.51 4.92
N SER A 343 -3.88 -1.39 4.48
CA SER A 343 -4.73 -0.24 4.83
C SER A 343 -5.65 -0.50 6.02
N SER A 344 -5.70 0.46 6.95
CA SER A 344 -6.52 0.49 8.16
C SER A 344 -6.48 -0.79 9.00
N PRO A 345 -5.31 -1.41 9.25
CA PRO A 345 -5.25 -2.66 10.01
C PRO A 345 -5.61 -2.49 11.49
N GLU A 346 -5.49 -1.28 12.04
CA GLU A 346 -5.74 -0.95 13.45
C GLU A 346 -7.22 -0.84 13.77
N ASP A 347 -8.03 -0.45 12.79
CA ASP A 347 -9.41 -0.02 12.99
C ASP A 347 -10.39 -1.17 12.91
N TYR A 348 -10.87 -1.64 14.06
CA TYR A 348 -11.90 -2.68 14.17
C TYR A 348 -13.32 -2.13 14.41
N THR A 349 -13.57 -0.81 14.25
CA THR A 349 -14.85 -0.12 14.55
C THR A 349 -15.79 0.11 13.37
N GLY A 350 -15.44 -0.41 12.18
CA GLY A 350 -16.38 -0.50 11.06
C GLY A 350 -16.52 0.73 10.19
N GLN A 351 -15.46 1.51 10.04
CA GLN A 351 -15.29 2.38 8.89
C GLN A 351 -14.05 1.88 8.15
N GLY A 352 -14.26 1.10 7.08
CA GLY A 352 -13.17 0.69 6.19
C GLY A 352 -12.38 1.90 5.66
N PRO A 353 -11.33 1.68 4.86
CA PRO A 353 -10.23 2.66 4.62
C PRO A 353 -10.61 4.00 3.95
N VAL A 354 -11.90 4.30 3.74
CA VAL A 354 -12.37 5.44 2.93
C VAL A 354 -13.48 6.27 3.58
N ARG A 355 -13.96 6.01 4.80
CA ARG A 355 -15.13 6.78 5.31
C ARG A 355 -15.09 7.12 6.79
N PHE A 356 -14.13 7.96 7.21
CA PHE A 356 -14.39 8.91 8.31
C PHE A 356 -14.90 10.22 7.73
N ALA A 357 -16.09 10.17 7.13
CA ALA A 357 -16.96 11.32 7.10
C ALA A 357 -17.83 11.19 8.34
N GLU A 358 -17.72 12.16 9.24
CA GLU A 358 -18.60 12.33 10.39
C GLU A 358 -20.05 12.06 9.94
N SER A 359 -20.60 10.93 10.37
CA SER A 359 -22.02 10.65 10.25
C SER A 359 -22.58 10.87 11.65
N PRO A 360 -23.08 12.08 11.97
CA PRO A 360 -23.68 12.35 13.26
C PRO A 360 -24.82 11.35 13.50
N GLY A 361 -24.81 10.69 14.67
CA GLY A 361 -25.96 9.92 15.14
C GLY A 361 -25.92 8.40 14.99
N VAL A 362 -24.79 7.78 14.63
CA VAL A 362 -24.68 6.32 14.66
C VAL A 362 -23.59 5.83 15.62
N SER A 363 -23.99 5.06 16.64
CA SER A 363 -23.10 4.60 17.72
C SER A 363 -21.92 3.78 17.19
N PRO A 364 -20.68 4.02 17.69
CA PRO A 364 -19.49 3.23 17.34
C PRO A 364 -19.61 1.73 17.61
N ALA A 365 -20.42 1.34 18.60
CA ALA A 365 -20.56 -0.04 19.08
C ALA A 365 -21.33 -1.01 18.14
N LYS A 366 -21.81 -0.56 16.97
CA LYS A 366 -22.66 -1.38 16.07
C LYS A 366 -22.08 -1.67 14.69
N ARG A 367 -20.83 -1.30 14.40
CA ARG A 367 -20.19 -1.56 13.10
C ARG A 367 -18.77 -2.06 13.33
N GLY A 368 -18.31 -2.99 12.50
CA GLY A 368 -17.01 -3.65 12.63
C GLY A 368 -16.33 -3.64 11.27
N ASN A 369 -15.00 -3.50 11.24
CA ASN A 369 -14.24 -3.45 10.01
C ASN A 369 -13.63 -4.83 9.79
N ASP A 370 -14.27 -5.62 8.94
CA ASP A 370 -13.85 -7.00 8.67
C ASP A 370 -12.51 -7.08 7.90
N TYR A 371 -11.88 -5.94 7.60
CA TYR A 371 -10.53 -5.84 7.02
C TYR A 371 -9.44 -5.51 8.04
N ALA A 372 -9.79 -5.26 9.29
CA ALA A 372 -8.79 -5.04 10.33
C ALA A 372 -7.89 -6.27 10.48
N LEU A 373 -6.73 -6.08 11.10
CA LEU A 373 -5.88 -7.17 11.54
C LEU A 373 -6.06 -7.45 13.06
N PHE A 374 -7.17 -6.95 13.60
CA PHE A 374 -7.66 -7.15 14.95
C PHE A 374 -9.12 -7.60 14.92
N SER A 375 -9.49 -8.44 15.88
CA SER A 375 -10.88 -8.87 16.10
C SER A 375 -11.75 -7.68 16.51
N SER A 376 -13.06 -7.90 16.58
CA SER A 376 -14.01 -6.89 17.09
C SER A 376 -13.79 -6.50 18.55
N THR A 377 -12.97 -7.26 19.29
CA THR A 377 -12.55 -6.98 20.68
C THR A 377 -11.15 -6.39 20.78
N GLY A 378 -10.43 -6.24 19.66
CA GLY A 378 -9.07 -5.70 19.62
C GLY A 378 -7.96 -6.75 19.73
N ASP A 379 -8.27 -8.04 19.63
CA ASP A 379 -7.26 -9.10 19.69
C ASP A 379 -6.61 -9.31 18.31
N ALA A 380 -5.28 -9.36 18.27
CA ALA A 380 -4.53 -9.57 17.03
C ALA A 380 -4.96 -10.87 16.33
N LEU A 381 -5.33 -10.75 15.05
CA LEU A 381 -5.76 -11.88 14.22
C LEU A 381 -4.57 -12.62 13.59
N ALA A 382 -4.82 -13.82 13.08
CA ALA A 382 -3.83 -14.62 12.35
C ALA A 382 -3.20 -13.84 11.17
N GLY A 383 -3.92 -12.88 10.58
CA GLY A 383 -3.42 -11.98 9.54
C GLY A 383 -2.10 -11.27 9.90
N MET A 384 -1.86 -11.00 11.19
CA MET A 384 -0.62 -10.38 11.67
C MET A 384 0.63 -11.25 11.48
N ASP A 385 0.47 -12.56 11.39
CA ASP A 385 1.59 -13.48 11.19
C ASP A 385 2.22 -13.34 9.79
N ALA A 386 1.47 -12.81 8.83
CA ALA A 386 1.92 -12.63 7.45
C ALA A 386 3.19 -11.77 7.34
N PHE A 387 3.31 -10.73 8.17
CA PHE A 387 4.46 -9.82 8.16
C PHE A 387 5.79 -10.52 8.56
N LYS A 388 5.72 -11.63 9.31
CA LYS A 388 6.91 -12.46 9.59
C LYS A 388 7.11 -13.54 8.52
N ALA A 389 6.02 -14.17 8.10
CA ALA A 389 6.02 -15.34 7.23
C ALA A 389 6.39 -15.06 5.77
N PHE A 390 6.11 -13.87 5.23
CA PHE A 390 6.24 -13.60 3.79
C PHE A 390 7.65 -13.77 3.21
N LYS A 391 8.70 -13.79 4.04
CA LYS A 391 10.08 -14.05 3.57
C LYS A 391 10.29 -15.47 3.08
N GLU A 392 9.56 -16.43 3.64
CA GLU A 392 9.62 -17.84 3.32
C GLU A 392 8.19 -18.41 3.24
N PRO A 393 7.40 -17.95 2.27
CA PRO A 393 5.96 -18.21 2.24
C PRO A 393 5.66 -19.69 2.01
N VAL A 394 6.52 -20.39 1.24
CA VAL A 394 6.44 -21.84 1.04
C VAL A 394 6.60 -22.57 2.37
N MET A 395 7.71 -22.34 3.08
CA MET A 395 7.98 -23.02 4.35
C MET A 395 6.87 -22.75 5.36
N SER A 396 6.41 -21.50 5.46
CA SER A 396 5.31 -21.11 6.34
C SER A 396 4.02 -21.87 6.02
N ALA A 397 3.67 -22.06 4.74
CA ALA A 397 2.49 -22.84 4.36
C ALA A 397 2.55 -24.29 4.84
N PHE A 398 3.72 -24.92 4.74
CA PHE A 398 3.92 -26.28 5.25
C PHE A 398 3.94 -26.32 6.78
N GLU A 399 4.61 -25.38 7.45
CA GLU A 399 4.67 -25.31 8.91
C GLU A 399 3.27 -25.12 9.54
N TYR A 400 2.47 -24.20 8.98
CA TYR A 400 1.11 -23.99 9.45
C TYR A 400 0.22 -25.21 9.21
N ALA A 401 0.31 -25.82 8.03
CA ALA A 401 -0.44 -27.03 7.72
C ALA A 401 -0.03 -28.21 8.61
N GLU A 402 1.26 -28.46 8.81
CA GLU A 402 1.77 -29.51 9.71
C GLU A 402 1.25 -29.32 11.15
N LYS A 403 1.29 -28.09 11.66
CA LYS A 403 0.78 -27.77 13.00
C LYS A 403 -0.73 -28.02 13.09
N ALA A 404 -1.50 -27.58 12.11
CA ALA A 404 -2.95 -27.79 12.10
C ALA A 404 -3.31 -29.27 12.00
N VAL A 405 -2.68 -30.01 11.08
CA VAL A 405 -2.88 -31.46 10.92
C VAL A 405 -2.50 -32.23 12.18
N SER A 406 -1.44 -31.83 12.88
CA SER A 406 -1.03 -32.48 14.14
C SER A 406 -2.02 -32.26 15.29
N SER A 407 -2.85 -31.23 15.21
CA SER A 407 -3.85 -30.87 16.24
C SER A 407 -5.26 -31.31 15.88
N ALA A 408 -5.48 -31.86 14.67
CA ALA A 408 -6.78 -32.24 14.17
C ALA A 408 -7.32 -33.53 14.81
N SER A 409 -8.64 -33.74 14.72
CA SER A 409 -9.27 -34.96 15.22
C SER A 409 -8.80 -36.21 14.45
N PRO A 410 -8.74 -37.40 15.08
CA PRO A 410 -8.31 -38.63 14.42
C PRO A 410 -9.16 -39.02 13.20
N GLU A 411 -10.42 -38.59 13.15
CA GLU A 411 -11.38 -38.93 12.09
C GLU A 411 -10.96 -38.37 10.72
N ASN A 412 -10.31 -37.21 10.69
CA ASN A 412 -9.87 -36.55 9.45
C ASN A 412 -8.39 -36.82 9.11
N ALA A 413 -7.62 -37.47 10.01
CA ALA A 413 -6.17 -37.58 9.91
C ALA A 413 -5.68 -38.23 8.60
N ALA A 414 -6.36 -39.26 8.09
CA ALA A 414 -5.97 -39.93 6.85
C ALA A 414 -6.10 -39.01 5.62
N GLN A 415 -7.17 -38.22 5.52
CA GLN A 415 -7.38 -37.29 4.42
C GLN A 415 -6.36 -36.14 4.46
N LEU A 416 -6.12 -35.60 5.66
CA LEU A 416 -5.19 -34.50 5.87
C LEU A 416 -3.74 -34.91 5.55
N ASN A 417 -3.31 -36.09 5.99
CA ASN A 417 -1.99 -36.62 5.66
C ASN A 417 -1.82 -36.84 4.15
N ALA A 418 -2.85 -37.34 3.47
CA ALA A 418 -2.80 -37.50 2.01
C ALA A 418 -2.64 -36.18 1.27
N LEU A 419 -3.28 -35.09 1.74
CA LEU A 419 -3.08 -33.75 1.18
C LEU A 419 -1.65 -33.25 1.41
N MET A 420 -1.10 -33.47 2.61
CA MET A 420 0.28 -33.09 2.92
C MET A 420 1.30 -33.89 2.12
N ASP A 421 1.08 -35.18 1.90
CA ASP A 421 1.95 -36.01 1.05
C ASP A 421 1.93 -35.53 -0.40
N GLN A 422 0.76 -35.18 -0.94
CA GLN A 422 0.63 -34.55 -2.26
C GLN A 422 1.37 -33.20 -2.31
N ALA A 423 1.23 -32.37 -1.28
CA ALA A 423 1.93 -31.09 -1.20
C ALA A 423 3.45 -31.28 -1.25
N ARG A 424 4.00 -32.20 -0.46
CA ARG A 424 5.45 -32.50 -0.44
C ARG A 424 5.93 -33.08 -1.76
N PHE A 425 5.12 -33.92 -2.41
CA PHE A 425 5.43 -34.45 -3.74
C PHE A 425 5.55 -33.32 -4.76
N LEU A 426 4.54 -32.46 -4.84
CA LEU A 426 4.53 -31.30 -5.76
C LEU A 426 5.69 -30.35 -5.49
N LEU A 427 6.05 -30.14 -4.21
CA LEU A 427 7.20 -29.31 -3.85
C LEU A 427 8.51 -29.91 -4.38
N ARG A 428 8.71 -31.23 -4.25
CA ARG A 428 9.89 -31.94 -4.79
C ARG A 428 9.95 -31.91 -6.31
N ASP A 429 8.79 -31.89 -6.97
CA ASP A 429 8.64 -31.79 -8.42
C ASP A 429 8.82 -30.36 -8.96
N GLY A 430 8.96 -29.37 -8.07
CA GLY A 430 9.10 -27.95 -8.45
C GLY A 430 7.79 -27.23 -8.73
N SER A 431 6.64 -27.89 -8.53
CA SER A 431 5.30 -27.34 -8.66
C SER A 431 4.91 -26.54 -7.42
N ILE A 432 5.66 -25.46 -7.14
CA ILE A 432 5.63 -24.72 -5.87
C ILE A 432 4.23 -24.18 -5.51
N GLU A 433 3.53 -23.57 -6.46
CA GLU A 433 2.22 -22.96 -6.18
C GLU A 433 1.15 -24.01 -5.91
N GLU A 434 1.17 -25.13 -6.63
CA GLU A 434 0.27 -26.26 -6.36
C GLU A 434 0.60 -26.94 -5.03
N ALA A 435 1.89 -27.00 -4.67
CA ALA A 435 2.34 -27.52 -3.38
C ALA A 435 1.82 -26.65 -2.22
N LYS A 436 1.98 -25.33 -2.31
CA LYS A 436 1.41 -24.38 -1.35
C LYS A 436 -0.10 -24.57 -1.25
N PHE A 437 -0.80 -24.64 -2.38
CA PHE A 437 -2.25 -24.84 -2.41
C PHE A 437 -2.68 -26.09 -1.64
N LYS A 438 -2.01 -27.23 -1.86
CA LYS A 438 -2.32 -28.48 -1.15
C LYS A 438 -2.05 -28.38 0.35
N ALA A 439 -0.96 -27.72 0.76
CA ALA A 439 -0.67 -27.48 2.17
C ALA A 439 -1.75 -26.60 2.83
N ARG A 440 -2.15 -25.49 2.19
CA ARG A 440 -3.22 -24.61 2.69
C ARG A 440 -4.57 -25.30 2.76
N LEU A 441 -4.88 -26.16 1.78
CA LEU A 441 -6.10 -26.95 1.81
C LEU A 441 -6.12 -27.94 2.97
N ALA A 442 -4.97 -28.55 3.31
CA ALA A 442 -4.86 -29.39 4.49
C ALA A 442 -5.05 -28.59 5.78
N GLU A 443 -4.43 -27.41 5.88
CA GLU A 443 -4.59 -26.51 7.03
C GLU A 443 -6.05 -26.10 7.24
N TYR A 444 -6.70 -25.66 6.16
CA TYR A 444 -8.10 -25.23 6.18
C TYR A 444 -9.02 -26.36 6.66
N LYS A 445 -8.89 -27.56 6.08
CA LYS A 445 -9.70 -28.72 6.48
C LYS A 445 -9.42 -29.25 7.88
N ALA A 446 -8.24 -28.98 8.43
CA ALA A 446 -7.92 -29.31 9.82
C ALA A 446 -8.61 -28.36 10.82
N SER A 447 -9.11 -27.22 10.35
CA SER A 447 -9.79 -26.19 11.15
C SER A 447 -11.32 -26.28 11.08
N GLU A 448 -11.86 -27.12 10.20
CA GLU A 448 -13.28 -27.53 10.14
C GLU A 448 -13.53 -28.70 11.10
#